data_AF-A0A7S2XBT2-F1
#
_entry.id   AF-A0A7S2XBT2-F1
#
_cell.length_a   1.000
_cell.length_b   1.000
_cell.length_c   1.000
_cell.angle_alpha   90.00
_cell.angle_beta   90.00
_cell.angle_gamma   90.00
#
_symmetry.space_group_name_H-M   'P 1'
#
loop_
_entity.id
_entity.type
_entity.pdbx_description
1 polymer ?
#
loop_
_entity_poly.entity_id
_entity_poly.type
_entity_poly.pdbx_seq_one_letter_code
_entity_poly.pdbx_strand_id
1 'polypeptide(L)'
;DYTDKDKGGFINFKELMCTLAILCANDPKTHYRMIYDVFDDTRSGYLNTRNLMEIARWLTERRCSGNWNEGKSTEKRKSMRKEYFRHLVSLLRGLDKSGNRKLSFTEFSEGVLNNKELKDR
;
A
#
# COMPACT_ATOMS: atom_id res chain seq x y z
N ASP A 1 -2.07 18.71 3.05
CA ASP A 1 -1.03 18.53 2.02
C ASP A 1 -0.90 17.11 1.58
N TYR A 2 -1.02 16.83 0.28
CA TYR A 2 -0.88 15.49 -0.28
C TYR A 2 0.58 15.02 -0.39
N THR A 3 1.52 15.94 -0.22
CA THR A 3 2.92 15.78 -0.64
C THR A 3 3.91 15.74 0.51
N ASP A 4 3.60 16.21 1.71
CA ASP A 4 4.45 16.08 2.91
C ASP A 4 3.56 15.96 4.16
N LYS A 5 3.50 14.77 4.76
CA LYS A 5 2.50 14.46 5.81
C LYS A 5 3.06 13.88 7.10
N ASP A 6 4.30 13.42 7.13
CA ASP A 6 4.99 13.21 8.40
C ASP A 6 5.42 14.55 9.03
N LYS A 7 5.23 15.68 8.32
CA LYS A 7 5.77 17.00 8.65
C LYS A 7 7.29 16.92 8.85
N GLY A 8 7.92 15.95 8.19
CA GLY A 8 9.36 15.72 8.24
C GLY A 8 10.12 16.69 7.33
N GLY A 9 9.43 17.39 6.43
CA GLY A 9 10.05 18.31 5.47
C GLY A 9 10.63 17.61 4.25
N PHE A 10 10.42 16.29 4.10
CA PHE A 10 10.99 15.49 3.03
C PHE A 10 9.96 14.53 2.45
N ILE A 11 9.61 14.73 1.19
CA ILE A 11 8.81 13.79 0.41
C ILE A 11 9.71 12.62 0.04
N ASN A 12 9.39 11.39 0.46
CA ASN A 12 10.14 10.25 -0.03
C ASN A 12 9.80 9.99 -1.51
N PHE A 13 10.76 9.52 -2.31
CA PHE A 13 10.59 9.39 -3.76
C PHE A 13 9.40 8.49 -4.14
N LYS A 14 9.09 7.47 -3.33
CA LYS A 14 7.91 6.60 -3.57
C LYS A 14 6.60 7.35 -3.36
N GLU A 15 6.52 8.22 -2.35
CA GLU A 15 5.33 9.04 -2.09
C GLU A 15 5.14 10.10 -3.17
N LEU A 16 6.22 10.72 -3.66
CA LEU A 16 6.16 11.64 -4.78
C LEU A 16 5.66 10.93 -6.05
N MET A 17 6.22 9.77 -6.37
CA MET A 17 5.85 9.01 -7.58
C MET A 17 4.45 8.41 -7.50
N CYS A 18 4.03 7.90 -6.34
CA CYS A 18 2.64 7.46 -6.13
C CYS A 18 1.66 8.63 -6.24
N THR A 19 2.01 9.81 -5.70
CA THR A 19 1.15 11.00 -5.79
C THR A 19 1.05 11.50 -7.23
N LEU A 20 2.16 11.54 -7.97
CA LEU A 20 2.16 11.85 -9.40
C LEU A 20 1.37 10.82 -10.21
N ALA A 21 1.47 9.53 -9.87
CA ALA A 21 0.70 8.47 -10.50
C ALA A 21 -0.81 8.63 -10.27
N ILE A 22 -1.23 8.98 -9.05
CA ILE A 22 -2.62 9.27 -8.69
C ILE A 22 -3.14 10.51 -9.44
N LEU A 23 -2.31 11.55 -9.55
CA LEU A 23 -2.71 12.84 -10.15
C LEU A 23 -2.73 12.81 -11.68
N CYS A 24 -1.89 11.96 -12.31
CA CYS A 24 -1.72 11.93 -13.76
C CYS A 24 -2.49 10.79 -14.46
N ALA A 25 -3.07 9.85 -13.72
CA ALA A 25 -3.80 8.72 -14.31
C ALA A 25 -5.32 8.98 -14.34
N ASN A 26 -5.86 9.24 -15.54
CA ASN A 26 -7.31 9.34 -15.76
C ASN A 26 -8.02 7.98 -15.81
N ASP A 27 -7.29 6.88 -15.98
CA ASP A 27 -7.83 5.51 -16.02
C ASP A 27 -7.37 4.68 -14.79
N PRO A 28 -8.28 3.96 -14.11
CA PRO A 28 -7.95 3.14 -12.94
C PRO A 28 -6.88 2.08 -13.21
N LYS A 29 -6.83 1.46 -14.40
CA LYS A 29 -5.79 0.46 -14.70
C LYS A 29 -4.43 1.10 -14.81
N THR A 30 -4.34 2.28 -15.44
CA THR A 30 -3.09 3.05 -15.51
C THR A 30 -2.62 3.45 -14.11
N HIS A 31 -3.54 3.86 -13.24
CA HIS A 31 -3.23 4.17 -11.84
C HIS A 31 -2.66 2.95 -11.09
N TYR A 32 -3.35 1.80 -11.12
CA TYR A 32 -2.86 0.59 -10.46
C TYR A 32 -1.55 0.08 -11.06
N ARG A 33 -1.34 0.28 -12.37
CA ARG A 33 -0.09 -0.07 -13.04
C ARG A 33 1.09 0.76 -12.53
N MET A 34 0.90 2.07 -12.41
CA MET A 34 1.95 2.94 -11.87
C MET A 34 2.27 2.61 -10.42
N ILE A 35 1.26 2.35 -9.57
CA ILE A 35 1.49 1.90 -8.20
C ILE A 35 2.30 0.59 -8.19
N TYR A 36 1.89 -0.38 -9.01
CA TYR A 36 2.57 -1.66 -9.12
C TYR A 36 4.06 -1.48 -9.49
N ASP A 37 4.33 -0.65 -10.49
CA ASP A 37 5.68 -0.38 -10.98
C ASP A 37 6.54 0.37 -9.94
N VAL A 38 5.94 1.19 -9.07
CA VAL A 38 6.66 1.86 -7.95
C VAL A 38 7.08 0.86 -6.87
N PHE A 39 6.30 -0.20 -6.66
CA PHE A 39 6.58 -1.20 -5.63
C PHE A 39 7.46 -2.36 -6.12
N ASP A 40 7.47 -2.68 -7.42
CA ASP A 40 8.42 -3.63 -8.05
C ASP A 40 9.79 -2.98 -8.29
N ASP A 41 10.51 -2.75 -7.19
CA ASP A 41 11.86 -2.17 -7.18
C ASP A 41 12.88 -2.95 -8.04
N THR A 42 12.70 -4.26 -8.14
CA THR A 42 13.56 -5.14 -8.96
C THR A 42 13.18 -5.19 -10.44
N ARG A 43 12.07 -4.56 -10.84
CA ARG A 43 11.48 -4.66 -12.20
C ARG A 43 11.33 -6.11 -12.67
N SER A 44 11.01 -7.01 -11.74
CA SER A 44 10.90 -8.44 -12.03
C SER A 44 9.59 -8.78 -12.75
N GLY A 45 8.64 -7.85 -12.80
CA GLY A 45 7.27 -8.07 -13.27
C GLY A 45 6.40 -8.77 -12.22
N TYR A 46 6.90 -8.91 -10.98
CA TYR A 46 6.26 -9.59 -9.87
C TYR A 46 6.52 -8.86 -8.55
N LEU A 47 5.51 -8.76 -7.69
CA LEU A 47 5.72 -8.29 -6.31
C LEU A 47 6.04 -9.50 -5.42
N ASN A 48 7.26 -9.55 -4.93
CA ASN A 48 7.68 -10.60 -4.01
C ASN A 48 7.27 -10.27 -2.56
N THR A 49 7.51 -11.20 -1.63
CA THR A 49 7.18 -11.03 -0.21
C THR A 49 7.74 -9.74 0.40
N ARG A 50 8.93 -9.28 -0.02
CA ARG A 50 9.51 -8.01 0.46
C ARG A 50 8.69 -6.82 -0.04
N ASN A 51 8.32 -6.80 -1.32
CA ASN A 51 7.46 -5.73 -1.87
C ASN A 51 6.09 -5.71 -1.17
N LEU A 52 5.50 -6.87 -0.88
CA LEU A 52 4.24 -6.96 -0.15
C LEU A 52 4.35 -6.43 1.29
N MET A 53 5.47 -6.70 1.99
CA MET A 53 5.72 -6.14 3.32
C MET A 53 5.86 -4.62 3.27
N GLU A 54 6.53 -4.08 2.24
CA GLU A 54 6.64 -2.64 2.01
C GLU A 54 5.27 -1.99 1.76
N ILE A 55 4.42 -2.61 0.94
CA ILE A 55 3.04 -2.14 0.69
C ILE A 55 2.22 -2.17 1.99
N ALA A 56 2.28 -3.26 2.74
CA ALA A 56 1.57 -3.38 4.02
C ALA A 56 2.03 -2.34 5.04
N ARG A 57 3.34 -2.05 5.09
CA ARG A 57 3.91 -0.98 5.93
C ARG A 57 3.39 0.37 5.50
N TRP A 58 3.49 0.71 4.22
CA TRP A 58 3.03 1.98 3.66
C TRP A 58 1.53 2.21 3.92
N LEU A 59 0.68 1.20 3.70
CA LEU A 59 -0.75 1.26 4.00
C LEU A 59 -1.04 1.39 5.51
N THR A 60 -0.24 0.73 6.36
CA THR A 60 -0.35 0.83 7.82
C THR A 60 -0.02 2.23 8.30
N GLU A 61 1.06 2.82 7.79
CA GLU A 61 1.49 4.17 8.11
C GLU A 61 0.47 5.19 7.61
N ARG A 62 0.02 5.09 6.36
CA ARG A 62 -1.03 5.95 5.79
C ARG A 62 -2.33 5.94 6.61
N ARG A 63 -2.76 4.79 7.13
CA ARG A 63 -3.96 4.69 7.99
C ARG A 63 -3.73 5.24 9.40
N CYS A 64 -2.52 5.10 9.94
CA CYS A 64 -2.19 5.55 11.30
C CYS A 64 -1.85 7.04 11.39
N SER A 65 -1.57 7.69 10.27
CA SER A 65 -1.40 9.15 10.19
C SER A 65 -2.73 9.93 10.11
N GLY A 66 -3.89 9.25 10.04
CA GLY A 66 -5.21 9.89 10.19
C GLY A 66 -5.63 10.06 11.66
N ASN A 67 -6.78 10.71 11.91
CA ASN A 67 -7.38 10.94 13.24
C ASN A 67 -7.71 9.66 14.06
N TRP A 68 -7.32 8.48 13.56
CA TRP A 68 -7.48 7.17 14.18
C TRP A 68 -6.81 7.02 15.56
N ASN A 69 -5.87 7.91 15.87
CA ASN A 69 -5.05 7.85 17.07
C ASN A 69 -5.40 8.90 18.12
N GLU A 70 -6.41 9.74 17.88
CA GLU A 70 -6.86 10.77 18.79
C GLU A 70 -7.37 10.15 20.11
N GLY A 71 -6.86 10.62 21.25
CA GLY A 71 -7.23 10.12 22.58
C GLY A 71 -6.69 8.72 23.01
N LYS A 72 -5.87 8.04 22.20
CA LYS A 72 -5.36 6.68 22.52
C LYS A 72 -3.95 6.69 23.15
N SER A 73 -3.70 5.78 24.10
CA SER A 73 -2.37 5.58 24.70
C SER A 73 -1.34 5.05 23.70
N THR A 74 -0.06 5.31 23.95
CA THR A 74 1.09 4.94 23.10
C THR A 74 1.16 3.44 22.83
N GLU A 75 0.91 2.62 23.86
CA GLU A 75 0.91 1.16 23.77
C GLU A 75 -0.27 0.62 22.96
N LYS A 76 -1.45 1.21 23.14
CA LYS A 76 -2.66 0.85 22.37
C LYS A 76 -2.48 1.18 20.89
N ARG A 77 -1.81 2.30 20.56
CA ARG A 77 -1.45 2.66 19.16
C ARG A 77 -0.47 1.66 18.53
N LYS A 78 0.56 1.22 19.27
CA LYS A 78 1.51 0.19 18.79
C LYS A 78 0.82 -1.15 18.51
N SER A 79 -0.06 -1.58 19.42
CA SER A 79 -0.81 -2.84 19.26
C SER A 79 -1.73 -2.82 18.02
N MET A 80 -2.51 -1.75 17.87
CA MET A 80 -3.40 -1.53 16.72
C MET A 80 -2.64 -1.53 15.38
N ARG A 81 -1.47 -0.86 15.33
CA ARG A 81 -0.59 -0.89 14.15
C ARG A 81 -0.15 -2.30 13.79
N LYS A 82 0.27 -3.07 14.79
CA LYS A 82 0.73 -4.46 14.60
C LYS A 82 -0.39 -5.38 14.14
N GLU A 83 -1.60 -5.20 14.64
CA GLU A 83 -2.77 -5.95 14.19
C GLU A 83 -3.16 -5.60 12.76
N TYR A 84 -3.22 -4.31 12.43
CA TYR A 84 -3.55 -3.87 11.09
C TYR A 84 -2.51 -4.29 10.05
N PHE A 85 -1.23 -4.21 10.39
CA PHE A 85 -0.15 -4.71 9.53
C PHE A 85 -0.30 -6.21 9.26
N ARG A 86 -0.58 -7.02 10.30
CA ARG A 86 -0.81 -8.47 10.13
C ARG A 86 -2.02 -8.75 9.24
N HIS A 87 -3.09 -7.98 9.40
CA HIS A 87 -4.28 -8.11 8.57
C HIS A 87 -3.98 -7.79 7.09
N LEU A 88 -3.28 -6.69 6.82
CA LEU A 88 -2.87 -6.33 5.46
C LEU A 88 -1.96 -7.37 4.81
N VAL A 89 -0.99 -7.91 5.55
CA VAL A 89 -0.13 -9.00 5.04
C VAL A 89 -0.97 -10.23 4.70
N SER A 90 -1.97 -10.57 5.52
CA SER A 90 -2.88 -11.68 5.25
C SER A 90 -3.72 -11.44 3.99
N LEU A 91 -4.27 -10.24 3.83
CA LEU A 91 -5.04 -9.84 2.65
C LEU A 91 -4.18 -9.92 1.38
N LEU A 92 -2.99 -9.31 1.40
CA LEU A 92 -2.07 -9.29 0.26
C LEU A 92 -1.61 -10.69 -0.13
N ARG A 93 -1.37 -11.58 0.85
CA ARG A 93 -1.09 -13.00 0.58
C ARG A 93 -2.29 -13.72 -0.03
N GLY A 94 -3.51 -13.38 0.37
CA GLY A 94 -4.73 -13.95 -0.20
C GLY A 94 -5.02 -13.55 -1.65
N LEU A 95 -4.28 -12.56 -2.18
CA LEU A 95 -4.34 -12.15 -3.58
C LEU A 95 -3.52 -13.07 -4.51
N ASP A 96 -2.52 -13.78 -3.98
CA ASP A 96 -1.72 -14.76 -4.73
C ASP A 96 -2.58 -16.02 -4.97
N LYS A 97 -3.30 -16.03 -6.10
CA LYS A 97 -4.18 -17.14 -6.50
C LYS A 97 -3.39 -18.28 -7.14
N SER A 98 -2.28 -17.94 -7.80
CA SER A 98 -1.40 -18.93 -8.42
C SER A 98 -0.57 -19.72 -7.40
N GLY A 99 -0.40 -19.21 -6.18
CA GLY A 99 0.33 -19.87 -5.09
C GLY A 99 1.84 -19.86 -5.29
N ASN A 100 2.34 -19.05 -6.22
CA ASN A 100 3.75 -18.98 -6.60
C ASN A 100 4.59 -18.08 -5.67
N ARG A 101 3.97 -17.51 -4.63
CA ARG A 101 4.54 -16.57 -3.65
C ARG A 101 4.98 -15.24 -4.26
N LYS A 102 4.44 -14.89 -5.43
CA LYS A 102 4.77 -13.71 -6.22
C LYS A 102 3.50 -13.13 -6.83
N LEU A 103 3.18 -11.88 -6.49
CA LEU A 103 1.96 -11.26 -7.01
C LEU A 103 2.20 -10.69 -8.41
N SER A 104 1.55 -11.28 -9.41
CA SER A 104 1.50 -10.72 -10.76
C SER A 104 0.64 -9.45 -10.80
N PHE A 105 0.79 -8.65 -11.87
CA PHE A 105 -0.05 -7.47 -12.06
C PHE A 105 -1.54 -7.82 -12.17
N THR A 106 -1.87 -8.97 -12.78
CA THR A 106 -3.25 -9.45 -12.88
C THR A 106 -3.83 -9.76 -11.50
N GLU A 107 -3.13 -10.55 -10.69
CA GLU A 107 -3.56 -10.87 -9.32
C GLU A 107 -3.68 -9.61 -8.44
N PHE A 108 -2.75 -8.67 -8.59
CA PHE A 108 -2.80 -7.40 -7.88
C PHE A 108 -4.01 -6.55 -8.30
N SER A 109 -4.19 -6.33 -9.60
CA SER A 109 -5.27 -5.48 -10.13
C SER A 109 -6.65 -6.07 -9.86
N GLU A 110 -6.85 -7.38 -10.06
CA GLU A 110 -8.09 -8.07 -9.71
C GLU A 110 -8.32 -8.05 -8.20
N GLY A 111 -7.28 -8.27 -7.40
CA GLY A 111 -7.34 -8.24 -5.95
C GLY A 111 -7.78 -6.88 -5.40
N VAL A 112 -7.22 -5.79 -5.94
CA VAL A 112 -7.56 -4.42 -5.55
C VAL A 112 -8.94 -4.02 -6.07
N LEU A 113 -9.31 -4.40 -7.30
CA LEU A 113 -10.61 -4.08 -7.89
C LEU A 113 -11.79 -4.79 -7.22
N ASN A 114 -11.57 -6.02 -6.75
CA ASN A 114 -12.60 -6.85 -6.12
C ASN A 114 -12.66 -6.68 -4.60
N ASN A 115 -11.63 -6.10 -3.98
CA ASN A 115 -11.62 -5.83 -2.54
C ASN A 115 -12.05 -4.38 -2.25
N LYS A 116 -13.29 -4.21 -1.77
CA LYS A 116 -13.84 -2.91 -1.36
C LYS A 116 -12.95 -2.18 -0.34
N GLU A 117 -12.23 -2.91 0.52
CA GLU A 117 -11.33 -2.30 1.51
C GLU A 117 -10.06 -1.68 0.90
N LEU A 118 -9.64 -2.16 -0.29
CA LEU A 118 -8.48 -1.65 -1.02
C LEU A 118 -8.88 -0.62 -2.09
N LYS A 119 -10.12 -0.67 -2.59
CA LYS A 119 -10.62 0.20 -3.65
C LYS A 119 -10.90 1.63 -3.20
N ASP A 120 -11.34 1.82 -1.96
CA ASP A 120 -11.76 3.12 -1.40
C ASP A 120 -10.65 3.84 -0.58
N ARG A 121 -9.36 3.49 -0.75
CA ARG A 121 -8.24 3.97 0.10
C ARG A 121 -7.12 4.67 -0.65
#